data_AF-A0A9D1VXM2-F1
#
_entry.id   AF-A0A9D1VXM2-F1
#
_cell.length_a   1.000
_cell.length_b   1.000
_cell.length_c   1.000
_cell.angle_alpha   90.00
_cell.angle_beta   90.00
_cell.angle_gamma   90.00
#
_symmetry.space_group_name_H-M   'P 1'
#
loop_
_entity.id
_entity.type
_entity.pdbx_description
1 polymer ?
#
loop_
_entity_poly.entity_id
_entity_poly.type
_entity_poly.pdbx_seq_one_letter_code
_entity_poly.pdbx_strand_id
1 'polypeptide(L)'
;MENIVRALEEKDSSALLKQFSKRTQKEKKDLEKQIEGLMEYYQGERKEFKGDAATSEETEYGKLVEKSFWGNYTLVTDKMTYYVSYKFQLADENKDEVGLSALEFVTEETYQKEVEAQGYYPWRFQEEGDGVYWTD
;
A
#
# COMPACT_ATOMS: atom_id res chain seq x y z
N MET A 1 2.40 -0.13 7.60
CA MET A 1 1.15 -0.92 7.76
C MET A 1 0.26 -0.40 8.88
N GLU A 2 0.71 -0.33 10.15
CA GLU A 2 -0.10 0.12 11.30
C GLU A 2 -0.96 1.38 11.05
N ASN A 3 -0.35 2.47 10.59
CA ASN A 3 -1.08 3.72 10.32
C ASN A 3 -2.10 3.60 9.18
N ILE A 4 -1.84 2.72 8.20
CA ILE A 4 -2.76 2.48 7.06
C ILE A 4 -4.01 1.81 7.60
N VAL A 5 -3.84 0.70 8.33
CA VAL A 5 -4.97 -0.06 8.87
C VAL A 5 -5.76 0.77 9.86
N ARG A 6 -5.10 1.52 10.75
CA ARG A 6 -5.80 2.42 11.69
C ARG A 6 -6.68 3.43 10.94
N ALA A 7 -6.18 4.05 9.87
CA ALA A 7 -6.96 5.00 9.10
C ALA A 7 -8.17 4.35 8.40
N LEU A 8 -8.05 3.10 7.94
CA LEU A 8 -9.16 2.33 7.36
C LEU A 8 -10.23 2.01 8.42
N GLU A 9 -9.82 1.54 9.59
CA GLU A 9 -10.73 1.20 10.71
C GLU A 9 -11.45 2.42 11.26
N GLU A 10 -10.75 3.55 11.39
CA GLU A 10 -11.30 4.84 11.83
C GLU A 10 -12.09 5.55 10.72
N LYS A 11 -12.08 5.02 9.49
CA LYS A 11 -12.64 5.65 8.29
C LYS A 11 -12.15 7.09 8.06
N ASP A 12 -10.88 7.34 8.38
CA ASP A 12 -10.24 8.65 8.25
C ASP A 12 -9.47 8.75 6.93
N SER A 13 -10.20 9.09 5.86
CA SER A 13 -9.62 9.24 4.52
C SER A 13 -8.51 10.28 4.48
N SER A 14 -8.62 11.33 5.29
CA SER A 14 -7.62 12.38 5.42
C SER A 14 -6.34 11.86 6.07
N ALA A 15 -6.44 10.99 7.08
CA ALA A 15 -5.27 10.35 7.70
C ALA A 15 -4.56 9.42 6.72
N LEU A 16 -5.30 8.64 5.93
CA LEU A 16 -4.72 7.77 4.90
C LEU A 16 -4.06 8.60 3.79
N LEU A 17 -4.74 9.63 3.28
CA LEU A 17 -4.19 10.55 2.27
C LEU A 17 -2.87 11.17 2.73
N LYS A 18 -2.76 11.58 4.00
CA LYS A 18 -1.53 12.14 4.57
C LYS A 18 -0.37 11.14 4.64
N GLN A 19 -0.60 9.84 4.50
CA GLN A 19 0.49 8.86 4.40
C GLN A 19 1.13 8.86 3.01
N PHE A 20 0.46 9.39 1.97
CA PHE A 20 1.00 9.46 0.62
C PHE A 20 2.03 10.57 0.47
N SER A 21 3.00 10.34 -0.42
CA SER A 21 3.97 11.37 -0.80
C SER A 21 3.26 12.57 -1.40
N LYS A 22 3.85 13.77 -1.25
CA LYS A 22 3.29 14.98 -1.86
C LYS A 22 3.27 14.87 -3.38
N ARG A 23 4.26 14.18 -3.97
CA ARG A 23 4.27 13.88 -5.40
C ARG A 23 3.04 13.07 -5.80
N THR A 24 2.77 11.95 -5.14
CA THR A 24 1.63 11.09 -5.46
C THR A 24 0.31 11.84 -5.28
N GLN A 25 0.17 12.64 -4.21
CA GLN A 25 -0.99 13.51 -4.00
C GLN A 25 -1.19 14.54 -5.15
N LYS A 26 -0.12 15.04 -5.76
CA LYS A 26 -0.19 16.00 -6.88
C LYS A 26 -0.47 15.31 -8.21
N GLU A 27 0.16 14.16 -8.46
CA GLU A 27 0.15 13.47 -9.75
C GLU A 27 -1.09 12.59 -9.94
N LYS A 28 -1.62 12.00 -8.87
CA LYS A 28 -2.80 11.11 -8.91
C LYS A 28 -4.07 11.88 -8.55
N LYS A 29 -4.71 12.42 -9.59
CA LYS A 29 -5.90 13.28 -9.47
C LYS A 29 -7.12 12.60 -8.85
N ASP A 30 -7.20 11.28 -8.95
CA ASP A 30 -8.27 10.45 -8.44
C ASP A 30 -7.92 9.74 -7.12
N LEU A 31 -6.76 10.06 -6.52
CA LEU A 31 -6.27 9.40 -5.31
C LEU A 31 -7.28 9.43 -4.15
N GLU A 32 -7.93 10.57 -3.91
CA GLU A 32 -8.95 10.69 -2.85
C GLU A 32 -10.11 9.73 -3.08
N LYS A 33 -10.59 9.63 -4.33
CA LYS A 33 -11.67 8.71 -4.70
C LYS A 33 -11.23 7.24 -4.58
N GLN A 34 -9.98 6.93 -4.94
CA GLN A 34 -9.44 5.58 -4.77
C GLN A 34 -9.32 5.21 -3.28
N ILE A 35 -8.92 6.16 -2.43
CA ILE A 35 -8.90 5.98 -0.97
C ILE A 35 -10.30 5.71 -0.42
N GLU A 36 -11.30 6.49 -0.84
CA GLU A 36 -12.70 6.28 -0.45
C GLU A 36 -13.19 4.89 -0.87
N GLY A 37 -12.90 4.46 -2.10
CA GLY A 37 -13.24 3.13 -2.59
C GLY A 37 -12.58 2.01 -1.79
N LEU A 38 -11.29 2.16 -1.44
CA LEU A 38 -10.61 1.21 -0.55
C LEU A 38 -11.25 1.17 0.84
N MET A 39 -11.71 2.30 1.38
CA MET A 39 -12.39 2.34 2.68
C MET A 39 -13.74 1.64 2.67
N GLU A 40 -14.49 1.74 1.57
CA GLU A 40 -15.74 1.00 1.39
C GLU A 40 -15.49 -0.50 1.23
N TYR A 41 -14.40 -0.87 0.54
CA TYR A 41 -13.99 -2.25 0.33
C TYR A 41 -13.46 -2.94 1.60
N TYR A 42 -12.76 -2.20 2.46
CA TYR A 42 -12.18 -2.73 3.70
C TYR A 42 -13.27 -3.11 4.72
N GLN A 43 -13.27 -4.38 5.15
CA GLN A 43 -14.27 -4.95 6.03
C GLN A 43 -13.64 -5.58 7.27
N GLY A 44 -14.24 -5.24 8.41
CA GLY A 44 -13.88 -5.79 9.71
C GLY A 44 -12.80 -5.01 10.44
N GLU A 45 -12.52 -5.47 11.65
CA GLU A 45 -11.45 -4.99 12.52
C GLU A 45 -10.29 -5.98 12.49
N ARG A 46 -9.07 -5.45 12.35
CA ARG A 46 -7.83 -6.22 12.32
C ARG A 46 -7.68 -7.05 13.59
N LYS A 47 -7.36 -8.33 13.40
CA LYS A 47 -6.85 -9.23 14.45
C LYS A 47 -5.34 -9.31 14.42
N GLU A 48 -4.76 -9.50 13.24
CA GLU A 48 -3.31 -9.55 13.06
C GLU A 48 -2.92 -9.14 11.66
N PHE A 49 -1.64 -8.79 11.51
CA PHE A 49 -1.01 -8.69 10.20
C PHE A 49 0.39 -9.26 10.31
N LYS A 50 0.82 -9.97 9.27
CA LYS A 50 2.13 -10.61 9.17
C LYS A 50 2.64 -10.44 7.76
N GLY A 51 3.94 -10.35 7.59
CA GLY A 51 4.53 -10.16 6.28
C GLY A 51 5.92 -9.59 6.39
N ASP A 52 6.50 -9.38 5.22
CA ASP A 52 7.88 -8.97 5.06
C ASP A 52 7.95 -7.71 4.19
N ALA A 53 9.06 -7.00 4.31
CA ALA A 53 9.36 -5.87 3.46
C ALA A 53 10.78 -5.99 2.90
N ALA A 54 10.91 -5.78 1.60
CA ALA A 54 12.20 -5.55 0.97
C ALA A 54 12.55 -4.08 1.09
N THR A 55 13.75 -3.78 1.57
CA THR A 55 14.27 -2.40 1.65
C THR A 55 15.33 -2.18 0.58
N SER A 56 15.26 -1.05 -0.10
CA SER A 56 16.30 -0.54 -0.98
C SER A 56 16.92 0.71 -0.35
N GLU A 57 18.23 0.86 -0.48
CA GLU A 57 18.97 2.00 0.05
C GLU A 57 20.04 2.41 -0.96
N GLU A 58 20.08 3.70 -1.29
CA GLU A 58 21.11 4.30 -2.13
C GLU A 58 21.92 5.30 -1.31
N THR A 59 23.24 5.19 -1.41
CA THR A 59 24.18 6.08 -0.72
C THR A 59 25.20 6.64 -1.70
N GLU A 60 25.48 7.93 -1.58
CA GLU A 60 26.49 8.62 -2.38
C GLU A 60 27.49 9.30 -1.45
N TYR A 61 28.79 9.01 -1.62
CA TYR A 61 29.87 9.52 -0.76
C TYR A 61 29.61 9.35 0.76
N GLY A 62 28.99 8.24 1.15
CA GLY A 62 28.66 7.94 2.55
C GLY A 62 27.45 8.72 3.10
N LYS A 63 26.69 9.41 2.26
CA LYS A 63 25.42 10.04 2.61
C LYS A 63 24.26 9.23 2.04
N LEU A 64 23.20 9.08 2.83
CA LEU A 64 21.95 8.49 2.37
C LEU A 64 21.26 9.43 1.38
N VAL A 65 21.06 8.96 0.15
CA VAL A 65 20.35 9.69 -0.91
C VAL A 65 18.89 9.23 -0.95
N GLU A 66 18.69 7.92 -1.00
CA GLU A 66 17.36 7.31 -1.11
C GLU A 66 17.23 6.12 -0.16
N LYS A 67 16.06 5.98 0.47
CA LYS A 67 15.65 4.74 1.14
C LYS A 67 14.19 4.47 0.89
N SER A 68 13.89 3.33 0.30
CA SER A 68 12.53 2.90 0.00
C SER A 68 12.29 1.48 0.50
N PHE A 69 11.03 1.12 0.69
CA PHE A 69 10.69 -0.28 0.93
C PHE A 69 9.39 -0.68 0.24
N TRP A 70 9.36 -1.95 -0.14
CA TRP A 70 8.20 -2.62 -0.68
C TRP A 70 7.75 -3.67 0.32
N GLY A 71 6.55 -3.48 0.87
CA GLY A 71 5.93 -4.41 1.81
C GLY A 71 4.92 -5.34 1.16
N ASN A 72 4.94 -6.64 1.53
CA ASN A 72 3.87 -7.59 1.23
C ASN A 72 3.38 -8.22 2.56
N TYR A 73 2.10 -8.11 2.85
CA TYR A 73 1.52 -8.50 4.13
C TYR A 73 0.20 -9.25 3.95
N THR A 74 -0.04 -10.22 4.82
CA THR A 74 -1.37 -10.78 5.08
C THR A 74 -1.99 -10.01 6.24
N LEU A 75 -3.18 -9.46 6.04
CA LEU A 75 -3.97 -8.75 7.02
C LEU A 75 -5.24 -9.56 7.32
N VAL A 76 -5.37 -10.03 8.54
CA VAL A 76 -6.52 -10.82 9.00
C VAL A 76 -7.45 -9.92 9.80
N THR A 77 -8.71 -9.83 9.39
CA THR A 77 -9.79 -9.15 10.13
C THR A 77 -10.76 -10.15 10.75
N ASP A 78 -11.76 -9.68 11.48
CA ASP A 78 -12.87 -10.51 11.95
C ASP A 78 -13.86 -10.91 10.85
N LYS A 79 -13.75 -10.33 9.65
CA LYS A 79 -14.63 -10.59 8.51
C LYS A 79 -13.94 -11.38 7.40
N MET A 80 -12.70 -11.02 7.07
CA MET A 80 -11.96 -11.64 5.97
C MET A 80 -10.45 -11.43 6.07
N THR A 81 -9.72 -12.09 5.17
CA THR A 81 -8.27 -11.96 5.03
C THR A 81 -7.96 -11.20 3.74
N TYR A 82 -7.05 -10.24 3.83
CA TYR A 82 -6.50 -9.51 2.71
C TYR A 82 -5.01 -9.83 2.51
N TYR A 83 -4.58 -9.94 1.27
CA TYR A 83 -3.18 -9.74 0.90
C TYR A 83 -3.00 -8.27 0.51
N VAL A 84 -1.97 -7.64 1.05
CA VAL A 84 -1.71 -6.21 0.92
C VAL A 84 -0.29 -6.00 0.45
N SER A 85 -0.12 -5.18 -0.58
CA SER A 85 1.19 -4.75 -1.05
C SER A 85 1.28 -3.24 -1.19
N TYR A 86 2.41 -2.66 -0.83
CA TYR A 86 2.61 -1.22 -0.92
C TYR A 86 4.07 -0.82 -1.10
N LYS A 87 4.26 0.35 -1.74
CA LYS A 87 5.54 1.02 -1.91
C LYS A 87 5.59 2.26 -1.03
N PHE A 88 6.67 2.41 -0.27
CA PHE A 88 6.87 3.56 0.61
C PHE A 88 8.30 4.08 0.50
N GLN A 89 8.42 5.38 0.26
CA GLN A 89 9.67 6.11 0.31
C GLN A 89 9.95 6.57 1.74
N LEU A 90 10.94 5.98 2.41
CA LEU A 90 11.30 6.30 3.79
C LEU A 90 12.17 7.56 3.89
N ALA A 91 13.11 7.72 2.96
CA ALA A 91 13.98 8.88 2.87
C ALA A 91 14.30 9.19 1.43
N ASP A 92 14.40 10.47 1.12
CA ASP A 92 14.80 10.99 -0.17
C ASP A 92 15.38 12.41 0.03
N GLU A 93 16.29 12.84 -0.84
CA GLU A 93 16.75 14.23 -0.90
C GLU A 93 15.59 15.16 -1.25
N ASN A 94 14.74 14.75 -2.19
CA ASN A 94 13.48 15.39 -2.50
C ASN A 94 12.40 14.95 -1.50
N LYS A 95 12.11 15.81 -0.52
CA LYS A 95 11.09 15.55 0.51
C LYS A 95 9.67 15.36 -0.02
N ASP A 96 9.39 15.72 -1.27
CA ASP A 96 8.08 15.47 -1.88
C ASP A 96 7.90 14.00 -2.29
N GLU A 97 8.98 13.21 -2.42
CA GLU A 97 8.93 11.76 -2.71
C GLU A 97 8.61 10.94 -1.45
N VAL A 98 8.92 11.45 -0.26
CA VAL A 98 8.76 10.72 1.01
C VAL A 98 7.28 10.44 1.30
N GLY A 99 6.93 9.16 1.47
CA GLY A 99 5.57 8.69 1.73
C GLY A 99 5.17 7.47 0.90
N LEU A 100 3.90 7.05 1.00
CA LEU A 100 3.33 6.04 0.12
C LEU A 100 3.27 6.55 -1.31
N SER A 101 3.59 5.66 -2.25
CA SER A 101 3.36 5.90 -3.68
C SER A 101 2.30 4.94 -4.23
N ALA A 102 2.24 3.70 -3.74
CA ALA A 102 1.26 2.70 -4.13
C ALA A 102 0.77 1.88 -2.94
N LEU A 103 -0.52 1.52 -2.95
CA LEU A 103 -1.17 0.65 -1.97
C LEU A 103 -2.21 -0.22 -2.67
N GLU A 104 -2.14 -1.53 -2.49
CA GLU A 104 -3.10 -2.46 -3.08
C GLU A 104 -3.54 -3.51 -2.07
N PHE A 105 -4.85 -3.77 -2.04
CA PHE A 105 -5.47 -4.82 -1.25
C PHE A 105 -6.16 -5.83 -2.18
N VAL A 106 -6.11 -7.10 -1.82
CA VAL A 106 -6.86 -8.15 -2.52
C VAL A 106 -7.35 -9.17 -1.52
N THR A 107 -8.55 -9.70 -1.74
CA THR A 107 -9.07 -10.75 -0.85
C THR A 107 -8.23 -12.02 -0.98
N GLU A 108 -8.22 -12.85 0.06
CA GLU A 108 -7.60 -14.17 0.00
C GLU A 108 -8.16 -15.04 -1.13
N GLU A 109 -9.47 -15.00 -1.39
CA GLU A 109 -10.11 -15.77 -2.46
C GLU A 109 -9.54 -15.40 -3.84
N THR A 110 -9.54 -14.11 -4.17
CA THR A 110 -9.02 -13.59 -5.43
C THR A 110 -7.53 -13.88 -5.56
N TYR A 111 -6.75 -13.65 -4.50
CA TYR A 111 -5.31 -13.86 -4.49
C TYR A 111 -4.97 -15.33 -4.80
N GLN A 112 -5.60 -16.27 -4.08
CA GLN A 112 -5.33 -17.69 -4.28
C GLN A 112 -5.75 -18.15 -5.67
N LYS A 113 -6.88 -17.68 -6.19
CA LYS A 113 -7.32 -18.01 -7.55
C LYS A 113 -6.31 -17.61 -8.63
N GLU A 114 -5.74 -16.41 -8.54
CA GLU A 114 -4.70 -15.95 -9.47
C GLU A 114 -3.40 -16.75 -9.30
N VAL A 115 -2.98 -16.98 -8.05
CA VAL A 115 -1.78 -17.79 -7.77
C VAL A 115 -1.94 -19.22 -8.27
N GLU A 116 -3.10 -19.84 -8.12
CA GLU A 116 -3.39 -21.17 -8.67
C GLU A 116 -3.38 -21.18 -10.20
N ALA A 117 -3.85 -20.10 -10.84
CA ALA A 117 -3.92 -20.00 -12.30
C ALA A 117 -2.54 -19.80 -12.97
N GLN A 118 -1.65 -18.98 -12.38
CA GLN A 118 -0.39 -18.59 -13.03
C GLN A 118 0.86 -18.61 -12.13
N GLY A 119 0.72 -19.00 -10.87
CA GLY A 119 1.84 -19.16 -9.91
C GLY A 119 2.20 -17.89 -9.13
N TYR A 120 1.59 -16.74 -9.42
CA TYR A 120 1.80 -15.49 -8.70
C TYR A 120 0.60 -14.54 -8.85
N TYR A 121 0.44 -13.61 -7.90
CA TYR A 121 -0.54 -12.53 -8.00
C TYR A 121 0.07 -11.30 -8.71
N PRO A 122 -0.53 -10.79 -9.81
CA PRO A 122 -0.01 -9.66 -10.56
C PRO A 122 -0.52 -8.35 -9.93
N TRP A 123 0.24 -7.81 -8.97
CA TRP A 123 -0.12 -6.53 -8.33
C TRP A 123 -0.31 -5.42 -9.37
N ARG A 124 -1.50 -4.84 -9.42
CA ARG A 124 -1.93 -3.82 -10.39
C ARG A 124 -1.03 -2.61 -10.41
N PHE A 125 -0.54 -2.14 -9.25
CA PHE A 125 0.37 -0.98 -9.21
C PHE A 125 1.70 -1.21 -9.94
N GLN A 126 2.07 -2.46 -10.25
CA GLN A 126 3.26 -2.74 -11.06
C GLN A 126 3.07 -2.33 -12.53
N GLU A 127 1.83 -2.36 -13.02
CA GLU A 127 1.47 -1.98 -14.38
C GLU A 127 0.87 -0.57 -14.44
N GLU A 128 -0.01 -0.23 -13.51
CA GLU A 128 -0.77 1.03 -13.49
C GLU A 128 -0.03 2.18 -12.77
N GLY A 129 1.04 1.86 -12.05
CA GLY A 129 1.88 2.81 -11.31
C GLY A 129 1.31 3.21 -9.95
N ASP A 130 1.68 4.42 -9.51
CA ASP A 130 1.28 4.96 -8.20
C ASP A 130 -0.25 5.08 -8.06
N GLY A 131 -0.78 4.87 -6.85
CA GLY A 131 -2.21 4.96 -6.57
C GLY A 131 -2.69 3.97 -5.50
N VAL A 132 -4.00 3.87 -5.38
CA VAL A 132 -4.69 2.92 -4.50
C VAL A 132 -5.55 1.97 -5.31
N TYR A 133 -5.38 0.67 -5.08
CA TYR A 133 -6.01 -0.39 -5.84
C TYR A 133 -6.67 -1.42 -4.93
N TRP A 134 -7.75 -2.04 -5.39
CA TRP A 134 -8.33 -3.22 -4.77
C TRP A 134 -8.96 -4.13 -5.82
N THR A 135 -9.05 -5.42 -5.49
CA THR A 135 -9.69 -6.43 -6.37
C THR A 135 -10.52 -7.41 -5.55
N ASP A 136 -11.73 -7.66 -6.03
CA ASP A 136 -12.70 -8.65 -5.55
C ASP A 136 -12.61 -9.94 -6.38
#